data_AF-A0A540VHT4-F1
#
_entry.id   AF-A0A540VHT4-F1
#
_cell.length_a   1.000
_cell.length_b   1.000
_cell.length_c   1.000
_cell.angle_alpha   90.00
_cell.angle_beta   90.00
_cell.angle_gamma   90.00
#
_symmetry.space_group_name_H-M   'P 1'
#
loop_
_entity.id
_entity.type
_entity.pdbx_description
1 polymer ?
#
loop_
_entity_poly.entity_id
_entity_poly.type
_entity_poly.pdbx_seq_one_letter_code
_entity_poly.pdbx_strand_id
1 'polypeptide(L)' 'MAVPILWRTKKQRYALQGEICPACERAVFPPRRICPYCGRDEEAAGQHEVAHGQAFTYAFSAVPSLAVRPGGDD' A
#
# COMPACT_ATOMS: atom_id res chain seq x y z
N MET A 1 2.68 -18.23 4.87
CA MET A 1 1.23 -18.29 5.18
C MET A 1 0.70 -16.85 5.31
N ALA A 2 -0.23 -16.39 4.46
CA ALA A 2 -0.63 -14.96 4.36
C ALA A 2 -1.99 -14.62 5.00
N VAL A 3 -2.72 -15.63 5.50
CA VAL A 3 -4.12 -15.52 5.95
C VAL A 3 -4.34 -14.44 7.03
N PRO A 4 -3.51 -14.32 8.09
CA PRO A 4 -3.72 -13.30 9.13
C PRO A 4 -3.53 -11.86 8.64
N ILE A 5 -2.68 -11.65 7.62
CA ILE A 5 -2.41 -10.33 7.05
C ILE A 5 -3.62 -9.88 6.22
N LEU A 6 -4.16 -10.78 5.37
CA LEU A 6 -5.37 -10.50 4.61
C LEU A 6 -6.54 -10.17 5.53
N TRP A 7 -6.75 -10.94 6.60
CA TRP A 7 -7.87 -10.69 7.52
C TRP A 7 -7.81 -9.29 8.15
N ARG A 8 -6.64 -8.87 8.67
CA ARG A 8 -6.47 -7.54 9.29
C ARG A 8 -6.58 -6.39 8.29
N THR A 9 -6.14 -6.58 7.04
CA THR A 9 -6.09 -5.52 6.03
C THR A 9 -7.29 -5.48 5.08
N LYS A 10 -8.21 -6.46 5.18
CA LYS A 10 -9.38 -6.59 4.28
C LYS A 10 -10.23 -5.31 4.25
N LYS A 11 -10.63 -4.82 5.43
CA LYS A 11 -11.54 -3.67 5.56
C LYS A 11 -10.95 -2.41 4.95
N GLN A 12 -9.72 -2.06 5.33
CA GLN A 12 -9.01 -0.88 4.81
C GLN A 12 -8.81 -0.95 3.29
N ARG A 13 -8.44 -2.11 2.74
CA ARG A 13 -8.16 -2.25 1.30
C ARG A 13 -9.40 -2.21 0.43
N TYR A 14 -10.49 -2.85 0.86
CA TYR A 14 -11.70 -2.96 0.04
C TYR A 14 -12.59 -1.73 0.14
N ALA A 15 -12.56 -1.02 1.25
CA ALA A 15 -13.29 0.24 1.42
C ALA A 15 -12.41 1.49 1.22
N LEU A 16 -11.15 1.33 0.78
CA LEU A 16 -10.15 2.41 0.68
C LEU A 16 -10.11 3.32 1.92
N GLN A 17 -10.26 2.74 3.11
CA GLN A 17 -10.23 3.50 4.37
C GLN A 17 -8.78 3.89 4.68
N GLY A 18 -8.51 5.19 4.66
CA GLY A 18 -7.23 5.80 4.97
C GLY A 18 -7.39 6.89 6.02
N GLU A 19 -6.37 7.74 6.15
CA GLU A 19 -6.31 8.80 7.15
C GLU A 19 -5.94 10.11 6.44
N ILE A 20 -6.31 11.25 7.00
CA ILE A 20 -5.81 12.57 6.55
C ILE A 20 -4.85 13.06 7.62
N CYS A 21 -3.62 13.37 7.21
CA CYS A 21 -2.60 13.81 8.14
C CYS A 21 -2.94 15.19 8.71
N PRO A 22 -3.04 15.37 10.05
CA PRO A 22 -3.36 16.68 10.63
C PRO A 22 -2.25 17.71 10.42
N ALA A 23 -1.03 17.26 10.14
CA ALA A 23 0.14 18.14 10.06
C ALA A 23 0.50 18.59 8.65
N CYS A 24 -0.02 17.94 7.61
CA CYS A 24 0.21 18.34 6.22
C CYS A 24 -1.04 18.19 5.33
N GLU A 25 -2.17 17.80 5.91
CA GLU A 25 -3.51 17.69 5.30
C GLU A 25 -3.56 16.79 4.05
N ARG A 26 -2.58 15.89 3.91
CA ARG A 26 -2.53 14.93 2.79
C ARG A 26 -3.26 13.67 3.16
N ALA A 27 -3.98 13.11 2.20
CA ALA A 27 -4.53 11.78 2.29
C ALA A 27 -3.42 10.72 2.33
N VAL A 28 -3.48 9.84 3.32
CA VAL A 28 -2.54 8.74 3.55
C VAL A 28 -3.29 7.42 3.43
N PHE A 29 -2.86 6.61 2.46
CA PHE A 29 -3.30 5.23 2.31
C PHE A 29 -2.09 4.34 1.99
N PRO A 30 -1.95 3.14 2.59
CA PRO A 30 -2.74 2.59 3.70
C PRO A 30 -2.63 3.43 4.99
N PRO A 31 -3.51 3.23 5.99
CA PRO A 31 -3.40 3.83 7.33
C PRO A 31 -2.08 3.40 8.01
N ARG A 32 -1.35 4.36 8.58
CA ARG A 32 -0.04 4.13 9.24
C ARG A 32 0.16 5.17 10.33
N ARG A 33 0.98 4.81 11.32
CA ARG A 33 1.35 5.70 12.43
C ARG A 33 2.24 6.87 12.02
N ILE A 34 3.06 6.71 10.99
CA ILE A 34 4.01 7.74 10.55
C ILE A 34 3.62 8.19 9.16
N CYS A 35 3.41 9.49 9.00
CA CYS A 35 3.04 10.07 7.72
C CYS A 35 4.20 9.96 6.72
N PRO A 36 4.00 9.37 5.52
CA PRO A 36 5.06 9.22 4.52
C PRO A 36 5.49 10.55 3.87
N TYR A 37 4.69 11.61 4.04
CA TYR A 37 4.95 12.91 3.41
C TYR A 37 5.71 13.86 4.34
N CYS A 38 5.43 13.84 5.64
CA CYS A 38 6.02 14.77 6.60
C CYS A 38 6.78 14.10 7.76
N GLY A 39 6.71 12.78 7.90
CA GLY A 39 7.47 12.02 8.90
C GLY A 39 7.03 12.20 10.36
N ARG A 40 5.94 12.94 10.60
CA ARG A 40 5.36 13.10 11.95
C ARG A 40 4.52 11.88 12.33
N ASP A 41 4.52 11.57 13.63
CA ASP A 41 3.60 10.60 14.21
C ASP A 41 2.17 11.14 14.13
N GLU A 42 1.28 10.29 13.61
CA GLU A 42 -0.14 10.52 13.50
C GLU A 42 -0.80 9.88 14.73
N GLU A 43 -1.13 10.71 15.72
CA GLU A 43 -2.01 10.30 16.82
C GLU A 43 -3.41 10.07 16.25
N ALA A 44 -3.67 8.82 15.86
CA ALA A 44 -4.97 8.23 15.52
C ALA A 44 -6.03 9.25 15.06
N ALA A 45 -5.77 9.93 13.94
CA ALA A 45 -6.84 10.60 13.22
C ALA A 45 -7.82 9.50 12.79
N GLY A 46 -9.12 9.73 12.96
CA GLY A 46 -10.15 8.72 12.69
C GLY A 46 -10.03 8.12 11.28
N GLN A 47 -10.61 6.95 11.07
CA GLN A 47 -10.69 6.38 9.72
C GLN A 47 -11.60 7.27 8.86
N HIS A 48 -11.03 7.97 7.88
CA HIS A 48 -11.79 8.80 6.94
C HIS A 48 -11.89 8.06 5.59
N GLU A 49 -13.04 8.19 4.92
CA GLU A 49 -13.17 7.79 3.53
C GLU A 49 -12.37 8.78 2.68
N VAL A 50 -11.28 8.30 2.07
CA VAL A 50 -10.44 9.15 1.22
C VAL A 50 -11.19 9.42 -0.07
N ALA A 51 -11.43 10.70 -0.37
CA ALA A 51 -12.26 11.11 -1.50
C ALA A 51 -11.81 10.49 -2.84
N HIS A 52 -12.78 10.02 -3.61
CA HIS A 52 -12.58 9.44 -4.95
C HIS A 52 -12.20 10.52 -5.97
N GLY A 53 -11.11 10.32 -6.73
CA GLY A 53 -10.87 11.11 -7.95
C GLY A 53 -9.42 11.48 -8.28
N GLN A 54 -8.52 10.49 -8.41
CA GLN A 54 -7.19 10.75 -8.99
C GLN A 54 -6.91 9.73 -10.09
N ALA A 55 -6.31 10.19 -11.20
CA ALA A 55 -5.93 9.34 -12.32
C ALA A 55 -4.84 8.34 -11.88
N PHE A 56 -5.07 7.04 -12.08
CA PHE A 56 -4.10 6.00 -11.75
C PHE A 56 -3.20 5.70 -12.96
N THR A 57 -1.89 5.79 -12.78
CA THR A 57 -0.91 5.32 -13.79
C THR A 57 -0.66 3.83 -13.60
N TYR A 58 -0.75 3.05 -14.66
CA TYR A 58 -0.44 1.61 -14.66
C TYR A 58 0.78 1.35 -15.54
N ALA A 59 1.55 0.31 -15.21
CA ALA A 59 2.69 -0.15 -16.00
C ALA A 59 2.73 -1.68 -16.02
N PHE A 60 3.12 -2.26 -17.15
CA PHE A 60 3.30 -3.71 -17.29
C PHE A 60 4.74 -4.07 -16.91
N SER A 61 4.91 -5.04 -16.01
CA SER A 61 6.23 -5.62 -15.73
C SER A 61 6.48 -6.78 -16.68
N ALA A 62 7.42 -6.63 -17.62
CA ALA A 62 7.89 -7.75 -18.43
C ALA A 62 8.64 -8.74 -17.53
N VAL A 63 8.23 -10.00 -17.54
CA VAL A 63 8.94 -11.05 -16.80
C VAL A 63 10.22 -11.35 -17.58
N PRO A 64 11.42 -11.19 -17.00
CA PRO A 64 12.63 -11.64 -17.68
C PRO A 64 12.53 -13.14 -17.90
N SER A 65 12.83 -13.59 -19.12
CA SER A 65 12.95 -15.02 -19.40
C SER A 65 13.96 -15.60 -18.43
N LEU A 66 13.53 -16.61 -17.66
CA LEU A 66 14.42 -17.40 -16.81
C LEU A 66 15.58 -17.88 -17.69
N ALA A 67 16.78 -17.37 -17.45
CA ALA A 67 17.99 -17.96 -18.01
C ALA A 67 18.10 -19.35 -17.39
N VAL A 68 17.60 -20.35 -18.12
CA VAL A 68 17.82 -21.77 -17.83
C VAL A 68 19.32 -21.95 -17.80
N ARG A 69 19.89 -22.13 -16.61
CA ARG A 69 21.28 -22.56 -16.49
C ARG A 69 21.33 -23.97 -17.08
N PRO A 70 22.19 -24.28 -18.06
CA PRO A 70 22.38 -25.66 -18.46
C PRO A 70 22.87 -26.41 -17.22
N GLY A 71 22.07 -27.39 -16.77
CA GLY A 71 22.46 -28.29 -15.70
C GLY A 71 23.64 -29.10 -16.17
N GLY A 72 24.75 -29.04 -15.43
CA GLY A 72 25.85 -29.97 -15.60
C GLY A 72 25.40 -31.36 -15.15
N ASP A 73 25.46 -32.29 -16.08
CA ASP A 73 25.43 -33.72 -15.85
C ASP A 73 26.79 -34.17 -15.29
N ASP A 74 26.83 -34.41 -13.97
CA ASP A 74 27.82 -35.26 -13.29
C ASP A 74 27.09 -36.43 -12.61
#